data_AF-A0A966XB62-F1
#
_entry.id   AF-A0A966XB62-F1
#
_cell.length_a   1.000
_cell.length_b   1.000
_cell.length_c   1.000
_cell.angle_alpha   90.00
_cell.angle_beta   90.00
_cell.angle_gamma   90.00
#
_symmetry.space_group_name_H-M   'P 1'
#
loop_
_entity.id
_entity.type
_entity.pdbx_description
1 polymer ?
#
loop_
_entity_poly.entity_id
_entity_poly.type
_entity_poly.pdbx_seq_one_letter_code
_entity_poly.pdbx_strand_id
1 'polypeptide(L)'
;MNFKGETYVRNPCAIYRDLFGPDKGADAFFAVRDGKEVGFALVTWHFSLHQTIKRRLNVHLLYVDPRHRRRRVGLKLMEHLEGFAVSFGATALIVSAHLQNEPAHQTYLAMGFKRRMIDGAHFQKMLLSAAH
;
A
#
# COMPACT_ATOMS: atom_id res chain seq x y z
N MET A 1 -2.30 19.23 0.00
CA MET A 1 -1.28 18.46 -0.76
C MET A 1 -2.02 17.59 -1.74
N ASN A 2 -1.78 17.73 -3.04
CA ASN A 2 -2.45 16.90 -4.05
C ASN A 2 -1.69 15.58 -4.19
N PHE A 3 -2.37 14.45 -3.97
CA PHE A 3 -1.81 13.12 -4.16
C PHE A 3 -2.55 12.48 -5.33
N LYS A 4 -1.86 12.29 -6.47
CA LYS A 4 -2.45 11.71 -7.69
C LYS A 4 -3.73 12.42 -8.21
N GLY A 5 -3.80 13.74 -8.06
CA GLY A 5 -4.96 14.53 -8.50
C GLY A 5 -6.11 14.61 -7.49
N GLU A 6 -6.00 13.93 -6.34
CA GLU A 6 -6.96 14.02 -5.26
C GLU A 6 -6.49 14.98 -4.16
N THR A 7 -7.44 15.68 -3.55
CA THR A 7 -7.16 16.49 -2.35
C THR A 7 -6.95 15.55 -1.18
N TYR A 8 -5.76 15.59 -0.59
CA TYR A 8 -5.51 14.85 0.65
C TYR A 8 -6.39 15.40 1.77
N VAL A 9 -7.35 14.59 2.22
CA VAL A 9 -8.19 14.85 3.39
C VAL A 9 -7.75 13.92 4.51
N ARG A 10 -7.28 14.50 5.62
CA ARG A 10 -7.00 13.74 6.84
C ARG A 10 -8.28 13.62 7.66
N ASN A 11 -8.95 12.48 7.59
CA ASN A 11 -10.10 12.16 8.42
C ASN A 11 -9.75 11.01 9.38
N PRO A 12 -9.37 11.29 10.63
CA PRO A 12 -9.01 10.26 11.60
C PRO A 12 -10.12 9.21 11.80
N CYS A 13 -11.39 9.62 11.87
CA CYS A 13 -12.50 8.69 12.06
C CYS A 13 -12.61 7.69 10.92
N ALA A 14 -12.49 8.16 9.67
CA ALA A 14 -12.47 7.27 8.50
C ALA A 14 -11.26 6.31 8.55
N ILE A 15 -10.07 6.82 8.91
CA ILE A 15 -8.86 5.99 9.06
C ILE A 15 -9.07 4.90 10.12
N TYR A 16 -9.61 5.24 11.28
CA TYR A 16 -9.87 4.27 12.34
C TYR A 16 -10.89 3.21 11.93
N ARG A 17 -12.00 3.63 11.33
CA ARG A 17 -13.04 2.73 10.82
C ARG A 17 -12.48 1.77 9.78
N ASP A 18 -11.75 2.27 8.79
CA ASP A 18 -11.34 1.48 7.62
C ASP A 18 -10.10 0.60 7.89
N LEU A 19 -9.33 0.88 8.95
CA LEU A 19 -8.19 0.07 9.39
C LEU A 19 -8.49 -0.87 10.56
N PHE A 20 -9.37 -0.48 11.48
CA PHE A 20 -9.56 -1.19 12.76
C PHE A 20 -11.03 -1.52 13.08
N GLY A 21 -11.97 -1.10 12.22
CA GLY A 21 -13.38 -1.45 12.36
C GLY A 21 -13.69 -2.91 11.97
N PRO A 22 -14.91 -3.39 12.26
CA PRO A 22 -15.34 -4.76 11.93
C PRO A 22 -15.31 -5.03 10.42
N ASP A 23 -15.62 -4.02 9.61
CA ASP A 23 -15.64 -4.10 8.14
C ASP A 23 -14.39 -3.45 7.51
N LYS A 24 -13.23 -3.54 8.19
CA LYS A 24 -11.99 -2.92 7.72
C LYS A 24 -11.66 -3.30 6.27
N GLY A 25 -11.31 -2.29 5.47
CA GLY A 25 -10.92 -2.46 4.07
C GLY A 25 -9.41 -2.63 3.88
N ALA A 26 -8.62 -2.36 4.92
CA ALA A 26 -7.16 -2.36 4.86
C ALA A 26 -6.53 -2.95 6.13
N ASP A 27 -5.25 -3.28 6.03
CA ASP A 27 -4.41 -3.72 7.14
C ASP A 27 -3.23 -2.75 7.32
N ALA A 28 -2.81 -2.57 8.58
CA ALA A 28 -1.68 -1.73 8.95
C ALA A 28 -0.57 -2.56 9.60
N PHE A 29 0.66 -2.41 9.12
CA PHE A 29 1.85 -3.05 9.65
C PHE A 29 2.84 -1.99 10.11
N PHE A 30 3.32 -2.08 11.34
CA PHE A 30 4.27 -1.14 11.92
C PHE A 30 5.65 -1.78 12.04
N ALA A 31 6.68 -1.03 11.64
CA ALA A 31 8.05 -1.37 11.96
C ALA A 31 8.38 -0.77 13.34
N VAL A 32 8.67 -1.64 14.30
CA VAL A 32 9.04 -1.24 15.66
C VAL A 32 10.53 -1.49 15.90
N ARG A 33 11.21 -0.51 16.48
CA ARG A 33 12.61 -0.60 16.89
C ARG A 33 12.79 0.08 18.24
N ASP A 34 13.44 -0.61 19.18
CA ASP A 34 13.68 -0.10 20.54
C ASP A 34 12.38 0.40 21.21
N GLY A 35 11.29 -0.34 21.00
CA GLY A 35 9.95 -0.03 21.51
C GLY A 35 9.25 1.16 20.83
N LYS A 36 9.78 1.69 19.72
CA LYS A 36 9.22 2.84 18.99
C LYS A 36 8.86 2.49 17.56
N GLU A 37 7.74 3.01 17.08
CA GLU A 37 7.34 2.93 15.68
C GLU A 37 8.26 3.81 14.82
N VAL A 38 8.96 3.20 13.87
CA VAL A 38 9.92 3.88 12.98
C VAL A 38 9.48 3.88 11.52
N GLY A 39 8.35 3.25 11.22
CA GLY A 39 7.75 3.17 9.90
C GLY A 39 6.47 2.37 9.91
N PHE A 40 5.73 2.43 8.81
CA PHE A 40 4.52 1.65 8.62
C PHE A 40 4.27 1.33 7.15
N ALA A 41 3.45 0.32 6.91
CA ALA A 41 2.82 0.02 5.64
C ALA A 41 1.31 -0.15 5.82
N LEU A 42 0.54 0.42 4.89
CA LEU A 42 -0.90 0.16 4.76
C LEU A 42 -1.14 -0.64 3.49
N VAL A 43 -1.90 -1.72 3.62
CA VAL A 43 -2.16 -2.64 2.51
C VAL A 43 -3.64 -2.88 2.28
N THR A 44 -3.99 -3.15 1.02
CA THR A 44 -5.35 -3.47 0.57
C THR A 44 -5.32 -4.73 -0.28
N TRP A 45 -6.34 -5.57 -0.19
CA TRP A 45 -6.45 -6.77 -1.01
C TRP A 45 -7.10 -6.46 -2.35
N HIS A 46 -6.56 -7.06 -3.42
CA HIS A 46 -7.09 -6.95 -4.79
C HIS A 46 -7.34 -8.34 -5.34
N PHE A 47 -8.52 -8.54 -5.93
CA PHE A 47 -8.92 -9.80 -6.52
C PHE A 47 -9.41 -9.62 -7.95
N SER A 48 -9.06 -10.57 -8.82
CA SER A 48 -9.58 -10.65 -10.19
C SER A 48 -9.82 -12.11 -10.56
N LEU A 49 -11.04 -12.42 -11.00
CA LEU A 49 -11.43 -13.80 -11.34
C LEU A 49 -10.95 -14.21 -12.75
N HIS A 50 -10.79 -13.23 -13.65
CA HIS A 50 -10.49 -13.45 -15.07
C HIS A 50 -9.03 -13.12 -15.44
N GLN A 51 -8.14 -12.96 -14.46
CA GLN A 51 -6.72 -12.69 -14.69
C GLN A 51 -5.87 -13.85 -14.16
N THR A 52 -4.69 -14.07 -14.76
CA THR A 52 -3.74 -15.10 -14.31
C THR A 52 -3.30 -14.89 -12.86
N ILE A 53 -3.02 -13.64 -12.48
CA ILE A 53 -2.70 -13.27 -11.10
C ILE A 53 -4.00 -12.84 -10.43
N LYS A 54 -4.65 -13.79 -9.74
CA LYS A 54 -6.00 -13.61 -9.19
C LYS A 54 -6.05 -12.85 -7.86
N ARG A 55 -5.10 -13.08 -6.96
CA ARG A 55 -5.03 -12.42 -5.64
C ARG A 55 -3.73 -11.66 -5.51
N ARG A 56 -3.84 -10.39 -5.13
CA ARG A 56 -2.69 -9.49 -4.95
C ARG A 56 -2.85 -8.70 -3.68
N LEU A 57 -1.74 -8.44 -3.01
CA LEU A 57 -1.68 -7.47 -1.94
C LEU A 57 -1.15 -6.14 -2.51
N ASN A 58 -1.85 -5.04 -2.27
CA ASN A 58 -1.45 -3.72 -2.70
C ASN A 58 -0.90 -2.91 -1.53
N VAL A 59 0.38 -2.52 -1.61
CA VAL A 59 1.00 -1.58 -0.69
C VAL A 59 0.54 -0.17 -1.06
N HIS A 60 -0.50 0.29 -0.36
CA HIS A 60 -1.15 1.56 -0.60
C HIS A 60 -0.29 2.73 -0.10
N LEU A 61 0.26 2.60 1.11
CA LEU A 61 1.18 3.57 1.69
C LEU A 61 2.35 2.85 2.35
N LEU A 62 3.56 3.38 2.15
CA LEU A 62 4.77 2.93 2.81
C LEU A 62 5.53 4.16 3.29
N TYR A 63 5.87 4.17 4.58
CA TYR A 63 6.61 5.27 5.19
C TYR A 63 7.67 4.73 6.14
N VAL A 64 8.83 5.38 6.11
CA VAL A 64 9.90 5.19 7.09
C VAL A 64 10.34 6.57 7.57
N ASP A 65 10.41 6.72 8.89
CA ASP A 65 10.93 7.92 9.54
C ASP A 65 12.30 8.26 8.95
N PRO A 66 12.52 9.50 8.45
CA PRO A 66 13.79 9.93 7.88
C PRO A 66 15.03 9.57 8.70
N ARG A 67 14.94 9.63 10.04
CA ARG A 67 16.03 9.31 10.98
C ARG A 67 16.40 7.82 10.98
N HIS A 68 15.51 6.98 10.48
CA HIS A 68 15.65 5.53 10.41
C HIS A 68 15.78 5.01 8.97
N ARG A 69 15.87 5.90 7.98
CA ARG A 69 16.12 5.53 6.58
C ARG A 69 17.54 4.99 6.39
N ARG A 70 17.76 4.30 5.27
CA ARG A 70 19.00 3.57 4.94
C ARG A 70 19.42 2.50 5.98
N ARG A 71 18.51 2.12 6.88
CA ARG A 71 18.67 1.02 7.84
C ARG A 71 17.83 -0.22 7.49
N ARG A 72 17.49 -0.37 6.20
CA ARG A 72 16.67 -1.47 5.65
C ARG A 72 15.27 -1.63 6.27
N VAL A 73 14.74 -0.63 6.97
CA VAL A 73 13.38 -0.68 7.57
C VAL A 73 12.32 -0.94 6.51
N GLY A 74 12.34 -0.18 5.40
CA GLY A 74 11.38 -0.37 4.31
C GLY A 74 11.50 -1.74 3.65
N LEU A 75 12.73 -2.25 3.49
CA LEU A 75 12.97 -3.59 2.94
C LEU A 75 12.37 -4.68 3.85
N LYS A 76 12.62 -4.62 5.16
CA LYS A 76 12.05 -5.58 6.11
C LYS A 76 10.52 -5.54 6.16
N LEU A 77 9.92 -4.36 6.03
CA LEU A 77 8.47 -4.24 5.88
C LEU A 77 7.99 -4.97 4.60
N MET A 78 8.65 -4.75 3.46
CA MET A 78 8.29 -5.41 2.21
C MET A 78 8.45 -6.94 2.28
N GLU A 79 9.56 -7.44 2.83
CA GLU A 79 9.77 -8.88 3.05
C GLU A 79 8.67 -9.50 3.93
N HIS A 80 8.28 -8.81 5.00
CA HIS A 80 7.18 -9.24 5.85
C HIS A 80 5.84 -9.28 5.07
N LEU A 81 5.56 -8.25 4.27
CA LEU A 81 4.35 -8.19 3.45
C LEU A 81 4.32 -9.25 2.35
N GLU A 82 5.47 -9.64 1.79
CA GLU A 82 5.57 -10.75 0.84
C GLU A 82 5.18 -12.07 1.51
N GLY A 83 5.75 -12.37 2.68
CA GLY A 83 5.40 -13.57 3.45
C GLY A 83 3.93 -13.57 3.86
N PHE A 84 3.41 -12.43 4.32
CA PHE A 84 2.00 -12.24 4.63
C PHE A 84 1.12 -12.42 3.37
N ALA A 85 1.50 -11.89 2.21
CA ALA A 85 0.73 -12.05 0.99
C ALA A 85 0.65 -13.53 0.57
N VAL A 86 1.80 -14.22 0.60
CA VAL A 86 1.92 -15.64 0.24
C VAL A 86 1.09 -16.53 1.17
N SER A 87 1.04 -16.27 2.47
CA SER A 87 0.27 -17.08 3.41
C SER A 87 -1.24 -17.05 3.16
N PHE A 88 -1.74 -16.04 2.45
CA PHE A 88 -3.14 -15.94 1.99
C PHE A 88 -3.34 -16.38 0.52
N GLY A 89 -2.33 -16.99 -0.10
CA GLY A 89 -2.39 -17.46 -1.49
C GLY A 89 -2.32 -16.34 -2.52
N ALA A 90 -1.79 -15.16 -2.15
CA ALA A 90 -1.50 -14.13 -3.13
C ALA A 90 -0.33 -14.55 -4.02
N THR A 91 -0.40 -14.21 -5.30
CA THR A 91 0.65 -14.50 -6.28
C THR A 91 1.39 -13.25 -6.74
N ALA A 92 1.03 -12.08 -6.20
CA ALA A 92 1.79 -10.85 -6.42
C ALA A 92 1.61 -9.84 -5.27
N LEU A 93 2.69 -9.10 -5.02
CA LEU A 93 2.68 -7.83 -4.31
C LEU A 93 2.67 -6.70 -5.34
N ILE A 94 1.85 -5.67 -5.14
CA ILE A 94 1.80 -4.50 -6.01
C ILE A 94 2.03 -3.23 -5.20
N VAL A 95 2.72 -2.27 -5.79
CA VAL A 95 3.00 -0.97 -5.17
C VAL A 95 2.96 0.09 -6.26
N SER A 96 2.64 1.33 -5.89
CA SER A 96 2.64 2.45 -6.81
C SER A 96 3.37 3.63 -6.22
N ALA A 97 4.00 4.42 -7.08
CA ALA A 97 4.60 5.71 -6.73
C ALA A 97 4.21 6.74 -7.78
N HIS A 98 4.33 8.02 -7.43
CA HIS A 98 4.16 9.10 -8.39
C HIS A 98 5.17 8.95 -9.54
N LEU A 99 4.79 9.32 -10.77
CA LEU A 99 5.65 9.16 -11.95
C LEU A 99 6.99 9.90 -11.83
N GLN A 100 7.04 11.00 -11.08
CA GLN A 100 8.28 11.76 -10.84
C GLN A 100 9.08 11.28 -9.62
N ASN A 101 8.62 10.24 -8.91
CA ASN A 101 9.31 9.71 -7.74
C ASN A 101 10.34 8.63 -8.11
N GLU A 102 11.33 9.04 -8.92
CA GLU A 102 12.39 8.16 -9.41
C GLU A 102 13.13 7.40 -8.29
N PRO A 103 13.45 7.99 -7.12
CA PRO A 103 14.09 7.25 -6.04
C PRO A 103 13.27 6.06 -5.54
N ALA A 104 11.94 6.20 -5.47
CA ALA A 104 11.06 5.09 -5.11
C ALA A 104 11.01 4.02 -6.21
N HIS A 105 11.02 4.42 -7.49
CA HIS A 105 11.03 3.47 -8.61
C HIS A 105 12.27 2.60 -8.56
N GLN A 106 13.45 3.19 -8.40
CA GLN A 106 14.71 2.46 -8.27
C GLN A 106 14.72 1.53 -7.06
N THR A 107 14.12 1.97 -5.94
CA THR A 107 13.97 1.13 -4.75
C THR A 107 13.10 -0.11 -5.04
N TYR A 108 11.96 0.05 -5.70
CA TYR A 108 11.09 -1.09 -6.02
C TYR A 108 11.70 -2.02 -7.07
N LEU A 109 12.38 -1.47 -8.09
CA LEU A 109 13.10 -2.26 -9.09
C LEU A 109 14.19 -3.11 -8.42
N ALA A 110 14.95 -2.53 -7.48
CA ALA A 110 15.96 -3.26 -6.70
C ALA A 110 15.36 -4.36 -5.80
N MET A 111 14.09 -4.22 -5.41
CA MET A 111 13.33 -5.24 -4.68
C MET A 111 12.70 -6.31 -5.61
N GLY A 112 12.95 -6.26 -6.92
CA GLY A 112 12.44 -7.24 -7.88
C GLY A 112 11.04 -6.92 -8.43
N PHE A 113 10.47 -5.76 -8.10
CA PHE A 113 9.24 -5.30 -8.75
C PHE A 113 9.51 -5.05 -10.23
N LYS A 114 8.51 -5.34 -11.06
CA LYS A 114 8.52 -5.00 -12.48
C LYS A 114 7.51 -3.90 -12.72
N ARG A 115 7.86 -2.94 -13.59
CA ARG A 115 6.93 -1.90 -14.02
C ARG A 115 5.74 -2.57 -14.71
N ARG A 116 4.53 -2.17 -14.33
CA ARG A 116 3.29 -2.67 -14.92
C ARG A 116 2.62 -1.53 -15.66
N MET A 117 2.26 -1.76 -16.91
CA MET A 117 1.33 -0.91 -17.63
C MET A 117 -0.08 -1.28 -17.21
N ILE A 118 -0.92 -0.27 -17.00
CA ILE A 118 -2.35 -0.45 -16.79
C ILE A 118 -3.00 0.05 -18.08
N ASP A 119 -3.44 -0.88 -18.92
CA ASP A 119 -4.07 -0.60 -20.20
C ASP A 119 -5.60 -0.58 -20.04
N GLY A 120 -6.27 0.16 -20.91
CA GLY A 120 -7.73 0.21 -21.01
C GLY A 120 -8.37 1.50 -20.53
N ALA A 121 -9.68 1.60 -20.71
CA ALA A 121 -10.47 2.72 -20.23
C ALA A 121 -10.91 2.48 -18.78
N HIS A 122 -10.59 3.42 -17.89
CA HIS A 122 -11.00 3.39 -16.49
C HIS A 122 -12.09 4.42 -16.24
N PHE A 123 -13.17 4.00 -15.61
CA PHE A 123 -14.33 4.84 -15.31
C PHE A 123 -14.56 4.89 -13.80
N GLN A 124 -14.84 6.07 -13.28
CA GLN A 124 -15.20 6.26 -11.88
C GLN A 124 -16.54 7.00 -11.82
N LYS A 125 -17.48 6.49 -11.01
CA LYS A 125 -18.72 7.18 -10.65
C LYS A 125 -18.69 7.48 -9.16
N MET A 126 -18.84 8.75 -8.80
CA MET A 126 -18.95 9.15 -7.40
C MET A 126 -20.28 8.64 -6.83
N LEU A 127 -20.21 8.01 -5.66
CA LEU A 127 -21.38 7.62 -4.88
C LEU A 127 -21.57 8.64 -3.75
N LEU A 128 -22.83 8.94 -3.43
CA LEU A 128 -23.13 9.74 -2.24
C LEU A 128 -22.85 8.87 -1.02
N SER A 129 -21.92 9.31 -0.17
CA SER A 129 -21.77 8.71 1.15
C SER A 129 -23.03 9.03 1.94
N ALA A 130 -23.71 8.02 2.48
CA ALA A 130 -24.51 8.28 3.67
C ALA A 130 -23.53 8.84 4.71
N ALA A 131 -23.76 10.07 5.18
CA ALA A 131 -22.95 10.62 6.27
C ALA A 131 -23.03 9.64 7.45
N HIS A 132 -21.88 9.18 7.93
CA HIS A 132 -21.76 8.46 9.20
C HIS A 132 -20.77 9.26 10.04
#